data_AF-A0A1L8E0A6-F1
#
_entry.id   AF-A0A1L8E0A6-F1
#
_cell.length_a   1.000
_cell.length_b   1.000
_cell.length_c   1.000
_cell.angle_alpha   90.00
_cell.angle_beta   90.00
_cell.angle_gamma   90.00
#
_symmetry.space_group_name_H-M   'P 1'
#
loop_
_entity.id
_entity.type
_entity.pdbx_description
1 polymer ?
#
loop_
_entity_poly.entity_id
_entity_poly.type
_entity_poly.pdbx_seq_one_letter_code
_entity_poly.pdbx_strand_id
1 'polypeptide(L)'
;QVMSFTLKVDHKKIEHFPDVEMMKIVVEEGAYELGEVEHMDRNANEHIGWANVFGMLEDGRRCSPAKSFLVRSANRTNLHVVKHAHVTKINLNDKNEVDGVELSLNDKKFTVKAKKETIVSSGTINTPQLLMLSGIGPKKHLEKMKIPVKKDLAVGKNLQDHFAIPFFVGFHEKREPTTQPNDIVDSVFSYVLHHKGVLSGVGTENLVGFYNTVNNSLPYPDVQIHSMYFRRLQHYFKGYLEAMDFTPEIEKYLEKQHEKHDILCLVVNLVKQEDPGKIELSSTDPFAHPKIFPNYLAGKSEMETAIRGIRRLQEYVKTKAYSAHGPVHLKLDLPNCDLLDFDSDEYWQCYIRHMGTSMYHPVGTSKMGPDAVVDHELKVRGVQGLRVIDASIMPVIISSTTNAAAVMIGEKGADMIKEEWKKVDTPNSEEVQKEAEEKNEADTEREK
;
A
#
# COMPACT_ATOMS: atom_id res chain seq x y z
N GLN A 1 18.07 26.37 12.26
CA GLN A 1 17.71 25.24 13.13
C GLN A 1 16.47 24.58 12.54
N VAL A 2 16.68 23.60 11.67
CA VAL A 2 15.60 22.87 10.99
C VAL A 2 15.07 21.86 12.01
N MET A 3 13.82 22.06 12.45
CA MET A 3 13.12 21.08 13.29
C MET A 3 12.92 19.82 12.45
N SER A 4 13.65 18.74 12.79
CA SER A 4 13.29 17.41 12.31
C SER A 4 11.92 17.09 12.89
N PHE A 5 10.90 17.00 12.03
CA PHE A 5 9.65 16.36 12.41
C PHE A 5 9.93 14.85 12.51
N THR A 6 10.55 14.43 13.62
CA THR A 6 10.39 13.07 14.10
C THR A 6 8.90 12.94 14.38
N LEU A 7 8.19 12.21 13.54
CA LEU A 7 6.83 11.74 13.83
C LEU A 7 6.89 10.95 15.15
N LYS A 8 6.72 11.64 16.28
CA LYS A 8 6.44 11.03 17.57
C LYS A 8 5.02 10.48 17.49
N VAL A 9 4.88 9.35 16.81
CA VAL A 9 3.75 8.45 17.00
C VAL A 9 4.07 7.72 18.29
N ASP A 10 3.57 8.25 19.41
CA ASP A 10 3.97 7.89 20.79
C ASP A 10 3.71 6.42 21.20
N HIS A 11 3.39 5.51 20.27
CA HIS A 11 3.27 4.08 20.50
C HIS A 11 3.86 3.17 19.41
N LYS A 12 4.62 3.66 18.41
CA LYS A 12 5.23 2.79 17.38
C LYS A 12 6.75 2.77 17.48
N LYS A 13 7.30 1.62 17.87
CA LYS A 13 8.73 1.34 17.67
C LYS A 13 8.93 1.14 16.16
N ILE A 14 9.77 1.95 15.56
CA ILE A 14 10.24 1.79 14.18
C ILE A 14 11.67 1.29 14.33
N GLU A 15 11.95 0.10 13.80
CA GLU A 15 13.24 -0.58 13.92
C GLU A 15 13.76 -0.93 12.52
N HIS A 16 15.08 -1.10 12.39
CA HIS A 16 15.70 -1.64 11.17
C HIS A 16 15.51 -3.15 11.09
N PHE A 17 15.51 -3.69 9.87
CA PHE A 17 15.56 -5.14 9.67
C PHE A 17 16.94 -5.69 10.10
N PRO A 18 16.99 -6.79 10.86
CA PRO A 18 18.22 -7.26 11.52
C PRO A 18 19.20 -8.04 10.60
N ASP A 19 18.94 -8.11 9.29
CA ASP A 19 19.70 -8.96 8.36
C ASP A 19 20.55 -8.15 7.36
N VAL A 20 21.78 -8.63 7.12
CA VAL A 20 22.78 -8.06 6.20
C VAL A 20 23.37 -9.20 5.38
N GLU A 21 22.64 -9.57 4.33
CA GLU A 21 23.07 -10.59 3.38
C GLU A 21 24.18 -10.03 2.46
N MET A 22 25.16 -10.86 2.08
CA MET A 22 26.31 -10.44 1.26
C MET A 22 25.90 -9.77 -0.06
N MET A 23 24.77 -10.18 -0.66
CA MET A 23 24.27 -9.53 -1.87
C MET A 23 23.78 -8.11 -1.68
N LYS A 24 23.43 -7.73 -0.46
CA LYS A 24 23.13 -6.34 -0.14
C LYS A 24 24.34 -5.46 -0.41
N ILE A 25 25.53 -5.88 0.03
CA ILE A 25 26.79 -5.18 -0.24
C ILE A 25 27.03 -5.08 -1.75
N VAL A 26 26.75 -6.14 -2.51
CA VAL A 26 26.87 -6.12 -3.98
C VAL A 26 25.94 -5.07 -4.61
N VAL A 27 24.70 -4.95 -4.12
CA VAL A 27 23.75 -3.93 -4.59
C VAL A 27 24.22 -2.52 -4.21
N GLU A 28 24.68 -2.32 -2.97
CA GLU A 28 25.20 -1.03 -2.45
C GLU A 28 26.44 -0.56 -3.23
N GLU A 29 27.43 -1.45 -3.42
CA GLU A 29 28.63 -1.16 -4.20
C GLU A 29 28.31 -0.93 -5.69
N GLY A 30 27.37 -1.67 -6.25
CA GLY A 30 26.88 -1.42 -7.61
C GLY A 30 26.25 -0.03 -7.74
N ALA A 31 25.46 0.40 -6.75
CA ALA A 31 24.88 1.75 -6.71
C ALA A 31 25.98 2.82 -6.61
N TYR A 32 26.97 2.60 -5.75
CA TYR A 32 28.13 3.47 -5.59
C TYR A 32 28.94 3.62 -6.89
N GLU A 33 29.23 2.52 -7.59
CA GLU A 33 29.95 2.52 -8.87
C GLU A 33 29.22 3.30 -9.96
N LEU A 34 27.89 3.34 -9.91
CA LEU A 34 27.06 4.12 -10.82
C LEU A 34 26.83 5.57 -10.35
N GLY A 35 27.53 6.01 -9.29
CA GLY A 35 27.52 7.37 -8.78
C GLY A 35 26.27 7.74 -7.98
N GLU A 36 25.57 6.76 -7.43
CA GLU A 36 24.34 7.00 -6.66
C GLU A 36 24.62 7.39 -5.22
N VAL A 37 23.81 8.32 -4.71
CA VAL A 37 23.92 8.82 -3.35
C VAL A 37 23.21 7.88 -2.38
N GLU A 38 23.91 7.50 -1.31
CA GLU A 38 23.32 6.83 -0.15
C GLU A 38 22.62 7.84 0.76
N HIS A 39 21.41 7.50 1.20
CA HIS A 39 20.69 8.26 2.23
C HIS A 39 20.58 7.44 3.52
N MET A 40 20.92 8.08 4.64
CA MET A 40 20.72 7.48 5.97
C MET A 40 19.25 7.35 6.36
N ASP A 41 18.42 8.34 6.01
CA ASP A 41 16.98 8.32 6.27
C ASP A 41 16.21 8.70 5.01
N ARG A 42 15.53 7.73 4.43
CA ARG A 42 14.74 7.91 3.21
C ARG A 42 13.50 8.77 3.39
N ASN A 43 13.03 8.94 4.62
CA ASN A 43 11.87 9.78 4.95
C ASN A 43 12.25 11.24 5.19
N ALA A 44 13.53 11.59 5.09
CA ALA A 44 14.02 12.97 5.13
C ALA A 44 13.68 13.72 3.81
N ASN A 45 14.13 14.97 3.71
CA ASN A 45 13.82 15.86 2.57
C ASN A 45 14.57 15.51 1.27
N GLU A 46 15.28 14.38 1.21
CA GLU A 46 16.03 13.92 0.05
C GLU A 46 15.43 12.59 -0.44
N HIS A 47 15.17 12.51 -1.75
CA HIS A 47 14.33 11.43 -2.30
C HIS A 47 14.93 10.65 -3.47
N ILE A 48 16.10 11.04 -3.95
CA ILE A 48 16.79 10.41 -5.08
C ILE A 48 18.09 9.79 -4.60
N GLY A 49 18.28 8.50 -4.86
CA GLY A 49 19.39 7.71 -4.35
C GLY A 49 18.90 6.40 -3.74
N TRP A 50 19.76 5.74 -2.99
CA TRP A 50 19.45 4.46 -2.35
C TRP A 50 19.48 4.58 -0.83
N ALA A 51 18.72 3.72 -0.16
CA ALA A 51 18.63 3.73 1.29
C ALA A 51 18.15 2.41 1.86
N ASN A 52 18.51 2.16 3.10
CA ASN A 52 17.88 1.16 3.94
C ASN A 52 16.53 1.67 4.47
N VAL A 53 15.44 0.96 4.19
CA VAL A 53 14.10 1.31 4.68
C VAL A 53 13.79 0.61 6.00
N PHE A 54 12.91 1.27 6.76
CA PHE A 54 12.43 0.80 8.03
C PHE A 54 11.20 -0.10 7.85
N GLY A 55 11.10 -1.11 8.72
CA GLY A 55 9.90 -1.92 8.85
C GLY A 55 9.01 -1.43 10.00
N MET A 56 7.70 -1.68 9.91
CA MET A 56 6.84 -1.63 11.10
C MET A 56 7.04 -2.90 11.91
N LEU A 57 8.04 -2.87 12.80
CA LEU A 57 8.51 -4.00 13.59
C LEU A 57 8.47 -3.69 15.10
N GLU A 58 8.37 -4.73 15.90
CA GLU A 58 8.60 -4.67 17.34
C GLU A 58 9.36 -5.93 17.75
N ASP A 59 10.64 -5.77 18.10
CA ASP A 59 11.53 -6.88 18.50
C ASP A 59 11.58 -7.98 17.44
N GLY A 60 11.97 -7.61 16.21
CA GLY A 60 12.10 -8.52 15.06
C GLY A 60 10.78 -9.12 14.55
N ARG A 61 9.63 -8.73 15.10
CA ARG A 61 8.31 -9.22 14.69
C ARG A 61 7.52 -8.13 13.99
N ARG A 62 6.78 -8.50 12.94
CA ARG A 62 5.82 -7.59 12.29
C ARG A 62 4.87 -6.95 13.32
N CYS A 63 4.81 -5.63 13.33
CA CYS A 63 3.90 -4.83 14.13
C CYS A 63 2.86 -4.15 13.22
N SER A 64 1.75 -4.85 12.97
CA SER A 64 0.66 -4.31 12.15
C SER A 64 -0.12 -3.21 12.87
N PRO A 65 -0.86 -2.34 12.16
CA PRO A 65 -1.73 -1.35 12.79
C PRO A 65 -2.74 -1.98 13.78
N ALA A 66 -3.24 -3.18 13.49
CA ALA A 66 -4.10 -3.92 14.43
C ALA A 66 -3.36 -4.23 15.75
N LYS A 67 -2.09 -4.68 15.68
CA LYS A 67 -1.29 -4.94 16.87
C LYS A 67 -0.91 -3.65 17.60
N SER A 68 -0.56 -2.59 16.87
CA SER A 68 -0.15 -1.31 17.47
C SER A 68 -1.31 -0.55 18.13
N PHE A 69 -2.51 -0.56 17.54
CA PHE A 69 -3.64 0.26 18.02
C PHE A 69 -4.77 -0.54 18.67
N LEU A 70 -5.23 -1.61 18.02
CA LEU A 70 -6.41 -2.35 18.48
C LEU A 70 -6.06 -3.28 19.65
N VAL A 71 -5.04 -4.11 19.52
CA VAL A 71 -4.62 -5.05 20.58
C VAL A 71 -4.22 -4.31 21.85
N ARG A 72 -3.46 -3.21 21.72
CA ARG A 72 -3.06 -2.38 22.87
C ARG A 72 -4.23 -1.66 23.54
N SER A 73 -5.34 -1.49 22.83
CA SER A 73 -6.56 -0.87 23.36
C SER A 73 -7.66 -1.88 23.71
N ALA A 74 -7.38 -3.18 23.68
CA ALA A 74 -8.39 -4.24 23.78
C ALA A 74 -9.14 -4.26 25.12
N ASN A 75 -8.53 -3.76 26.20
CA ASN A 75 -9.14 -3.73 27.53
C ASN A 75 -10.12 -2.54 27.72
N ARG A 76 -10.25 -1.65 26.73
CA ARG A 76 -11.18 -0.53 26.79
C ARG A 76 -12.62 -1.01 26.60
N THR A 77 -13.46 -0.82 27.60
CA THR A 77 -14.87 -1.24 27.58
C THR A 77 -15.72 -0.51 26.54
N ASN A 78 -15.24 0.63 26.04
CA ASN A 78 -15.89 1.43 25.01
C ASN A 78 -15.39 1.13 23.58
N LEU A 79 -14.58 0.08 23.38
CA LEU A 79 -14.14 -0.38 22.07
C LEU A 79 -14.63 -1.81 21.83
N HIS A 80 -15.45 -1.97 20.78
CA HIS A 80 -15.94 -3.29 20.36
C HIS A 80 -15.36 -3.63 18.99
N VAL A 81 -14.67 -4.78 18.89
CA VAL A 81 -14.11 -5.28 17.64
C VAL A 81 -14.82 -6.58 17.28
N VAL A 82 -15.53 -6.57 16.15
CA VAL A 82 -16.22 -7.75 15.61
C VAL A 82 -15.46 -8.24 14.38
N LYS A 83 -14.98 -9.48 14.42
CA LYS A 83 -14.30 -10.13 13.28
C LYS A 83 -15.30 -10.92 12.45
N HIS A 84 -14.92 -11.24 11.21
CA HIS A 84 -15.75 -12.02 10.28
C HIS A 84 -17.13 -11.38 10.02
N ALA A 85 -17.20 -10.05 10.14
CA ALA A 85 -18.36 -9.24 9.83
C ALA A 85 -18.12 -8.49 8.52
N HIS A 86 -18.83 -8.87 7.46
CA HIS A 86 -18.73 -8.22 6.14
C HIS A 86 -19.81 -7.15 6.01
N VAL A 87 -19.41 -5.88 5.95
CA VAL A 87 -20.37 -4.77 5.74
C VAL A 87 -20.85 -4.79 4.30
N THR A 88 -22.16 -4.83 4.12
CA THR A 88 -22.81 -5.02 2.81
C THR A 88 -23.44 -3.74 2.27
N LYS A 89 -23.87 -2.82 3.16
CA LYS A 89 -24.56 -1.59 2.78
C LYS A 89 -24.52 -0.54 3.90
N ILE A 90 -24.47 0.73 3.53
CA ILE A 90 -24.73 1.88 4.39
C ILE A 90 -26.16 2.36 4.11
N ASN A 91 -26.99 2.45 5.15
CA ASN A 91 -28.38 2.89 5.04
C ASN A 91 -28.46 4.40 5.20
N LEU A 92 -29.06 5.06 4.22
CA LEU A 92 -29.29 6.50 4.21
C LEU A 92 -30.78 6.82 4.31
N ASN A 93 -31.14 7.78 5.15
CA ASN A 93 -32.49 8.34 5.22
C ASN A 93 -32.79 9.26 4.02
N ASP A 94 -33.97 9.89 4.00
CA ASP A 94 -34.41 10.75 2.89
C ASP A 94 -33.63 12.07 2.79
N LYS A 95 -32.88 12.44 3.83
CA LYS A 95 -32.00 13.62 3.88
C LYS A 95 -30.54 13.27 3.56
N ASN A 96 -30.27 12.04 3.09
CA ASN A 96 -28.93 11.49 2.86
C ASN A 96 -28.05 11.51 4.13
N GLU A 97 -28.64 11.24 5.28
CA GLU A 97 -27.91 11.02 6.54
C GLU A 97 -27.85 9.52 6.85
N VAL A 98 -26.72 9.07 7.41
CA VAL A 98 -26.53 7.66 7.76
C VAL A 98 -27.42 7.27 8.96
N ASP A 99 -28.33 6.30 8.76
CA ASP A 99 -29.15 5.70 9.84
C ASP A 99 -28.50 4.43 10.43
N GLY A 100 -27.60 3.80 9.68
CA GLY A 100 -26.85 2.64 10.14
C GLY A 100 -26.17 1.87 9.01
N VAL A 101 -25.55 0.75 9.36
CA VAL A 101 -24.87 -0.15 8.42
C VAL A 101 -25.45 -1.56 8.51
N GLU A 102 -25.56 -2.22 7.38
CA GLU A 102 -25.93 -3.63 7.28
C GLU A 102 -24.67 -4.49 7.14
N LEU A 103 -24.56 -5.54 7.93
CA LEU A 103 -23.44 -6.48 7.87
C LEU A 103 -23.92 -7.93 7.87
N SER A 104 -23.13 -8.81 7.26
CA SER A 104 -23.26 -10.25 7.39
C SER A 104 -22.24 -10.76 8.40
N LEU A 105 -22.70 -11.53 9.39
CA LEU A 105 -21.86 -12.18 10.39
C LEU A 105 -22.36 -13.62 10.55
N ASN A 106 -21.50 -14.60 10.23
CA ASN A 106 -21.86 -16.02 10.19
C ASN A 106 -23.13 -16.28 9.36
N ASP A 107 -23.17 -15.72 8.15
CA ASP A 107 -24.27 -15.80 7.19
C ASP A 107 -25.62 -15.23 7.68
N LYS A 108 -25.60 -14.47 8.78
CA LYS A 108 -26.77 -13.76 9.31
C LYS A 108 -26.61 -12.27 9.10
N LYS A 109 -27.70 -11.63 8.67
CA LYS A 109 -27.77 -10.19 8.46
C LYS A 109 -28.05 -9.48 9.79
N PHE A 110 -27.28 -8.43 10.06
CA PHE A 110 -27.44 -7.53 11.20
C PHE A 110 -27.45 -6.08 10.73
N THR A 111 -28.12 -5.22 11.50
CA THR A 111 -28.08 -3.77 11.32
C THR A 111 -27.48 -3.14 12.57
N VAL A 112 -26.46 -2.31 12.40
CA VAL A 112 -25.79 -1.57 13.47
C VAL A 112 -26.01 -0.08 13.25
N LYS A 113 -26.52 0.62 14.26
CA LYS A 113 -26.72 2.07 14.22
C LYS A 113 -25.52 2.80 14.81
N ALA A 114 -25.20 3.96 14.25
CA ALA A 114 -24.20 4.88 14.78
C ALA A 114 -24.89 6.17 15.23
N LYS A 115 -24.62 6.63 16.46
CA LYS A 115 -25.25 7.85 17.02
C LYS A 115 -24.59 9.14 16.54
N LYS A 116 -23.30 9.08 16.21
CA LYS A 116 -22.48 10.25 15.88
C LYS A 116 -22.10 10.21 14.40
N GLU A 117 -21.30 9.23 14.02
CA GLU A 117 -20.74 9.17 12.67
C GLU A 117 -20.38 7.73 12.27
N THR A 118 -20.41 7.46 10.98
CA THR A 118 -19.92 6.23 10.35
C THR A 118 -18.65 6.51 9.57
N ILE A 119 -17.63 5.66 9.74
CA ILE A 119 -16.33 5.80 9.08
C ILE A 119 -16.09 4.57 8.22
N VAL A 120 -15.82 4.78 6.93
CA VAL A 120 -15.43 3.72 6.00
C VAL A 120 -13.92 3.67 5.88
N SER A 121 -13.35 2.50 6.20
CA SER A 121 -11.91 2.22 6.11
C SER A 121 -11.67 0.84 5.49
N SER A 122 -12.46 0.46 4.47
CA SER A 122 -12.38 -0.86 3.82
C SER A 122 -11.33 -0.93 2.71
N GLY A 123 -10.57 0.14 2.49
CA GLY A 123 -9.44 0.20 1.57
C GLY A 123 -9.85 0.50 0.13
N THR A 124 -8.86 0.79 -0.71
CA THR A 124 -9.05 1.31 -2.07
C THR A 124 -9.97 0.46 -2.96
N ILE A 125 -10.02 -0.85 -2.77
CA ILE A 125 -10.85 -1.72 -3.61
C ILE A 125 -12.29 -1.79 -3.06
N ASN A 126 -12.45 -2.02 -1.76
CA ASN A 126 -13.76 -2.32 -1.16
C ASN A 126 -14.54 -1.07 -0.76
N THR A 127 -13.88 0.04 -0.44
CA THR A 127 -14.55 1.31 -0.13
C THR A 127 -15.45 1.77 -1.28
N PRO A 128 -14.98 1.89 -2.53
CA PRO A 128 -15.86 2.31 -3.62
C PRO A 128 -16.97 1.30 -3.90
N GLN A 129 -16.73 -0.01 -3.72
CA GLN A 129 -17.78 -1.03 -3.83
C GLN A 129 -18.89 -0.79 -2.80
N LEU A 130 -18.53 -0.64 -1.52
CA LEU A 130 -19.50 -0.40 -0.45
C LEU A 130 -20.31 0.88 -0.68
N LEU A 131 -19.64 1.99 -1.07
CA LEU A 131 -20.31 3.24 -1.38
C LEU A 131 -21.28 3.08 -2.56
N MET A 132 -20.86 2.43 -3.65
CA MET A 132 -21.73 2.20 -4.81
C MET A 132 -22.94 1.32 -4.48
N LEU A 133 -22.75 0.24 -3.72
CA LEU A 133 -23.86 -0.62 -3.24
C LEU A 133 -24.83 0.13 -2.32
N SER A 134 -24.36 1.19 -1.67
CA SER A 134 -25.15 2.08 -0.83
C SER A 134 -25.83 3.21 -1.62
N GLY A 135 -25.70 3.25 -2.94
CA GLY A 135 -26.28 4.27 -3.81
C GLY A 135 -25.46 5.57 -3.91
N ILE A 136 -24.19 5.54 -3.49
CA ILE A 136 -23.25 6.66 -3.54
C ILE A 136 -22.20 6.35 -4.61
N GLY A 137 -22.25 7.02 -5.77
CA GLY A 137 -21.31 6.76 -6.85
C GLY A 137 -21.82 7.22 -8.21
N PRO A 138 -21.15 6.82 -9.32
CA PRO A 138 -21.46 7.37 -10.63
C PRO A 138 -22.89 7.02 -11.06
N LYS A 139 -23.74 8.04 -11.24
CA LYS A 139 -25.18 7.88 -11.52
C LYS A 139 -25.48 6.87 -12.62
N LYS A 140 -24.82 7.00 -13.77
CA LYS A 140 -25.00 6.10 -14.93
C LYS A 140 -24.69 4.63 -14.60
N HIS A 141 -23.66 4.40 -13.77
CA HIS A 141 -23.27 3.04 -13.37
C HIS A 141 -24.27 2.44 -12.39
N LEU A 142 -24.71 3.23 -11.40
CA LEU A 142 -25.72 2.81 -10.43
C LEU A 142 -27.07 2.51 -11.10
N GLU A 143 -27.52 3.35 -12.03
CA GLU A 143 -28.73 3.13 -12.83
C GLU A 143 -28.65 1.83 -13.64
N LYS A 144 -27.49 1.57 -14.28
CA LYS A 144 -27.23 0.31 -14.99
C LYS A 144 -27.32 -0.91 -14.06
N MET A 145 -26.84 -0.77 -12.82
CA MET A 145 -26.92 -1.81 -11.79
C MET A 145 -28.29 -1.87 -11.09
N LYS A 146 -29.25 -1.01 -11.45
CA LYS A 146 -30.56 -0.88 -10.80
C LYS A 146 -30.46 -0.56 -9.30
N ILE A 147 -29.42 0.17 -8.91
CA ILE A 147 -29.24 0.67 -7.55
C ILE A 147 -29.82 2.09 -7.48
N PRO A 148 -30.71 2.41 -6.52
CA PRO A 148 -31.21 3.76 -6.33
C PRO A 148 -30.07 4.75 -6.07
N VAL A 149 -30.02 5.82 -6.86
CA VAL A 149 -28.99 6.85 -6.75
C VAL A 149 -29.34 7.79 -5.60
N LYS A 150 -28.57 7.70 -4.51
CA LYS A 150 -28.66 8.63 -3.36
C LYS A 150 -27.78 9.85 -3.57
N LYS A 151 -26.58 9.65 -4.12
CA LYS A 151 -25.67 10.73 -4.47
C LYS A 151 -24.80 10.35 -5.67
N ASP A 152 -24.78 11.22 -6.67
CA ASP A 152 -23.88 11.12 -7.82
C ASP A 152 -22.49 11.68 -7.44
N LEU A 153 -21.50 10.79 -7.35
CA LEU A 153 -20.11 11.11 -7.04
C LEU A 153 -19.18 10.24 -7.90
N ALA A 154 -17.95 10.70 -8.14
CA ALA A 154 -16.94 9.97 -8.91
C ALA A 154 -16.30 8.78 -8.16
N VAL A 155 -17.08 8.06 -7.36
CA VAL A 155 -16.64 6.86 -6.62
C VAL A 155 -16.13 5.79 -7.58
N GLY A 156 -15.02 5.16 -7.22
CA GLY A 156 -14.36 4.13 -8.01
C GLY A 156 -13.52 4.68 -9.17
N LYS A 157 -13.50 5.99 -9.43
CA LYS A 157 -12.56 6.60 -10.40
C LYS A 157 -11.21 6.88 -9.74
N ASN A 158 -10.18 7.18 -10.54
CA ASN A 158 -8.87 7.58 -10.04
C ASN A 158 -8.15 6.46 -9.26
N LEU A 159 -8.32 5.20 -9.68
CA LEU A 159 -7.51 4.10 -9.15
C LEU A 159 -6.07 4.30 -9.63
N GLN A 160 -5.15 4.51 -8.71
CA GLN A 160 -3.72 4.59 -8.99
C GLN A 160 -3.00 3.48 -8.25
N ASP A 161 -1.94 2.94 -8.83
CA ASP A 161 -1.09 1.93 -8.21
C ASP A 161 0.35 2.05 -8.76
N HIS A 162 1.32 1.46 -8.07
CA HIS A 162 2.67 1.32 -8.59
C HIS A 162 2.75 0.05 -9.44
N PHE A 163 3.26 0.20 -10.66
CA PHE A 163 3.41 -0.89 -11.62
C PHE A 163 4.80 -1.50 -11.49
N ALA A 164 4.87 -2.77 -11.08
CA ALA A 164 6.08 -3.51 -10.78
C ALA A 164 6.46 -4.43 -11.93
N ILE A 165 7.74 -4.42 -12.32
CA ILE A 165 8.29 -5.24 -13.39
C ILE A 165 9.51 -6.00 -12.84
N PRO A 166 9.40 -7.32 -12.62
CA PRO A 166 10.52 -8.11 -12.12
C PRO A 166 11.55 -8.36 -13.23
N PHE A 167 12.82 -8.43 -12.84
CA PHE A 167 13.98 -8.69 -13.69
C PHE A 167 14.91 -9.63 -12.93
N PHE A 168 15.21 -10.79 -13.51
CA PHE A 168 15.90 -11.88 -12.81
C PHE A 168 17.35 -12.06 -13.26
N VAL A 169 18.25 -12.10 -12.29
CA VAL A 169 19.68 -12.34 -12.50
C VAL A 169 20.12 -13.55 -11.68
N GLY A 170 20.73 -14.52 -12.34
CA GLY A 170 21.35 -15.67 -11.72
C GLY A 170 22.82 -15.41 -11.38
N PHE A 171 23.30 -15.97 -10.28
CA PHE A 171 24.69 -15.89 -9.85
C PHE A 171 25.22 -17.28 -9.49
N HIS A 172 26.55 -17.39 -9.43
CA HIS A 172 27.25 -18.51 -8.81
C HIS A 172 26.90 -19.91 -9.35
N GLU A 173 26.56 -20.05 -10.63
CA GLU A 173 26.14 -21.33 -11.24
C GLU A 173 27.09 -22.51 -10.94
N LYS A 174 28.40 -22.21 -10.92
CA LYS A 174 29.47 -23.19 -10.72
C LYS A 174 29.85 -23.42 -9.26
N ARG A 175 29.18 -22.74 -8.31
CA ARG A 175 29.44 -22.87 -6.87
C ARG A 175 28.51 -23.93 -6.28
N GLU A 176 29.03 -24.70 -5.33
CA GLU A 176 28.19 -25.60 -4.52
C GLU A 176 27.14 -24.78 -3.74
N PRO A 177 25.90 -25.30 -3.59
CA PRO A 177 24.87 -24.65 -2.79
C PRO A 177 25.37 -24.31 -1.38
N THR A 178 25.10 -23.10 -0.92
CA THR A 178 25.44 -22.67 0.45
C THR A 178 24.33 -22.98 1.45
N THR A 179 23.14 -23.35 0.97
CA THR A 179 22.00 -23.75 1.79
C THR A 179 22.17 -25.16 2.33
N GLN A 180 21.94 -25.36 3.62
CA GLN A 180 21.89 -26.69 4.22
C GLN A 180 20.43 -27.14 4.46
N PRO A 181 20.13 -28.45 4.46
CA PRO A 181 18.78 -28.95 4.75
C PRO A 181 18.21 -28.48 6.09
N ASN A 182 19.07 -28.20 7.07
CA ASN A 182 18.67 -27.73 8.40
C ASN A 182 18.58 -26.20 8.51
N ASP A 183 18.93 -25.42 7.47
CA ASP A 183 18.88 -23.95 7.50
C ASP A 183 17.50 -23.43 7.94
N ILE A 184 16.44 -24.10 7.50
CA ILE A 184 15.06 -23.73 7.88
C ILE A 184 14.79 -23.97 9.37
N VAL A 185 15.30 -25.06 9.94
CA VAL A 185 15.14 -25.38 11.37
C VAL A 185 15.90 -24.36 12.21
N ASP A 186 17.13 -24.03 11.83
CA ASP A 186 17.95 -23.04 12.52
C ASP A 186 17.33 -21.64 12.42
N SER A 187 16.81 -21.28 11.25
CA SER A 187 16.10 -20.01 11.02
C SER A 187 14.85 -19.91 11.88
N VAL A 188 14.04 -20.98 11.95
CA VAL A 188 12.84 -21.05 12.79
C VAL A 188 13.23 -20.95 14.27
N PHE A 189 14.26 -21.66 14.71
CA PHE A 189 14.71 -21.64 16.10
C PHE A 189 15.21 -20.25 16.52
N SER A 190 16.07 -19.63 15.70
CA SER A 190 16.59 -18.27 15.92
C SER A 190 15.46 -17.25 15.98
N TYR A 191 14.47 -17.36 15.09
CA TYR A 191 13.32 -16.48 15.10
C TYR A 191 12.42 -16.70 16.29
N VAL A 192 12.05 -17.94 16.63
CA VAL A 192 11.10 -18.22 17.71
C VAL A 192 11.68 -17.85 19.09
N LEU A 193 12.95 -18.16 19.35
CA LEU A 193 13.57 -17.91 20.65
C LEU A 193 14.18 -16.52 20.81
N HIS A 194 14.69 -15.94 19.73
CA HIS A 194 15.47 -14.70 19.80
C HIS A 194 14.92 -13.57 18.92
N HIS A 195 13.88 -13.83 18.10
CA HIS A 195 13.34 -12.89 17.11
C HIS A 195 14.40 -12.36 16.15
N LYS A 196 15.40 -13.19 15.83
CA LYS A 196 16.54 -12.86 14.97
C LYS A 196 16.60 -13.77 13.76
N GLY A 197 17.49 -13.42 12.83
CA GLY A 197 17.77 -14.17 11.62
C GLY A 197 16.86 -13.78 10.45
N VAL A 198 16.99 -14.52 9.35
CA VAL A 198 16.38 -14.21 8.06
C VAL A 198 14.85 -14.07 8.11
N LEU A 199 14.18 -14.74 9.08
CA LEU A 199 12.72 -14.71 9.25
C LEU A 199 12.21 -13.46 10.01
N SER A 200 13.08 -12.70 10.68
CA SER A 200 12.73 -11.38 11.23
C SER A 200 13.05 -10.22 10.29
N GLY A 201 13.60 -10.52 9.10
CA GLY A 201 13.93 -9.59 8.04
C GLY A 201 12.99 -9.67 6.83
N VAL A 202 13.26 -8.83 5.84
CA VAL A 202 12.74 -8.95 4.47
C VAL A 202 13.88 -9.19 3.46
N GLY A 203 15.01 -9.72 3.94
CA GLY A 203 16.23 -9.88 3.15
C GLY A 203 16.71 -8.56 2.55
N THR A 204 17.13 -8.60 1.29
CA THR A 204 17.60 -7.44 0.52
C THR A 204 16.51 -6.44 0.17
N GLU A 205 15.23 -6.74 0.40
CA GLU A 205 14.11 -5.84 0.06
C GLU A 205 14.13 -4.56 0.92
N ASN A 206 14.85 -4.57 2.04
CA ASN A 206 15.07 -3.37 2.84
C ASN A 206 15.99 -2.35 2.16
N LEU A 207 16.72 -2.72 1.11
CA LEU A 207 17.54 -1.82 0.34
C LEU A 207 16.78 -1.41 -0.92
N VAL A 208 16.41 -0.13 -0.98
CA VAL A 208 15.61 0.40 -2.09
C VAL A 208 16.34 1.54 -2.78
N GLY A 209 16.15 1.60 -4.09
CA GLY A 209 16.67 2.66 -4.94
C GLY A 209 15.55 3.56 -5.47
N PHE A 210 15.78 4.85 -5.61
CA PHE A 210 14.84 5.79 -6.21
C PHE A 210 15.54 6.74 -7.18
N TYR A 211 15.02 6.82 -8.40
CA TYR A 211 15.71 7.49 -9.50
C TYR A 211 14.74 8.29 -10.36
N ASN A 212 15.31 9.26 -11.08
CA ASN A 212 14.67 9.84 -12.25
C ASN A 212 15.32 9.25 -13.49
N THR A 213 14.53 8.65 -14.38
CA THR A 213 15.08 8.02 -15.59
C THR A 213 15.41 9.01 -16.71
N VAL A 214 14.96 10.26 -16.61
CA VAL A 214 15.17 11.30 -17.64
C VAL A 214 15.87 12.53 -17.07
N ASN A 215 15.33 13.09 -15.98
CA ASN A 215 15.81 14.36 -15.43
C ASN A 215 16.14 14.24 -13.94
N ASN A 216 17.43 14.12 -13.63
CA ASN A 216 17.94 14.00 -12.27
C ASN A 216 17.77 15.26 -11.41
N SER A 217 17.34 16.39 -11.99
CA SER A 217 17.01 17.61 -11.24
C SER A 217 15.60 17.62 -10.65
N LEU A 218 14.74 16.64 -10.97
CA LEU A 218 13.40 16.56 -10.39
C LEU A 218 13.45 16.08 -8.93
N PRO A 219 12.69 16.69 -8.01
CA PRO A 219 12.76 16.35 -6.59
C PRO A 219 12.11 15.01 -6.24
N TYR A 220 11.27 14.45 -7.12
CA TYR A 220 10.54 13.20 -6.87
C TYR A 220 10.81 12.17 -7.97
N PRO A 221 11.15 10.92 -7.60
CA PRO A 221 11.53 9.87 -8.54
C PRO A 221 10.39 9.48 -9.48
N ASP A 222 10.72 8.91 -10.63
CA ASP A 222 9.78 8.23 -11.52
C ASP A 222 9.86 6.70 -11.41
N VAL A 223 10.97 6.17 -10.89
CA VAL A 223 11.19 4.75 -10.64
C VAL A 223 11.68 4.49 -9.21
N GLN A 224 11.16 3.41 -8.62
CA GLN A 224 11.73 2.75 -7.44
C GLN A 224 12.26 1.36 -7.81
N ILE A 225 13.45 1.01 -7.34
CA ILE A 225 14.02 -0.34 -7.47
C ILE A 225 13.94 -1.05 -6.12
N HIS A 226 13.34 -2.25 -6.12
CA HIS A 226 13.43 -3.21 -5.03
C HIS A 226 14.36 -4.36 -5.43
N SER A 227 14.97 -5.00 -4.45
CA SER A 227 15.83 -6.16 -4.70
C SER A 227 15.49 -7.30 -3.75
N MET A 228 15.32 -8.51 -4.26
CA MET A 228 15.05 -9.71 -3.47
C MET A 228 16.04 -10.79 -3.89
N TYR A 229 16.85 -11.24 -2.94
CA TYR A 229 17.84 -12.27 -3.20
C TYR A 229 17.45 -13.60 -2.57
N PHE A 230 17.70 -14.67 -3.31
CA PHE A 230 17.40 -16.03 -2.93
C PHE A 230 18.62 -16.90 -3.18
N ARG A 231 19.18 -17.47 -2.12
CA ARG A 231 20.26 -18.45 -2.23
C ARG A 231 19.73 -19.70 -2.93
N ARG A 232 20.55 -20.31 -3.79
CA ARG A 232 20.28 -21.56 -4.52
C ARG A 232 19.62 -22.59 -3.60
N LEU A 233 18.50 -23.19 -4.04
CA LEU A 233 17.71 -24.18 -3.29
C LEU A 233 17.08 -23.69 -1.97
N GLN A 234 17.05 -22.39 -1.70
CA GLN A 234 16.41 -21.84 -0.51
C GLN A 234 14.89 -22.08 -0.49
N HIS A 235 14.42 -22.68 0.60
CA HIS A 235 13.07 -23.26 0.71
C HIS A 235 11.90 -22.28 0.49
N TYR A 236 12.08 -20.99 0.76
CA TYR A 236 11.01 -20.00 0.64
C TYR A 236 10.92 -19.32 -0.73
N PHE A 237 11.81 -19.63 -1.69
CA PHE A 237 11.74 -19.08 -3.05
C PHE A 237 10.43 -19.48 -3.74
N LYS A 238 9.97 -20.72 -3.55
CA LYS A 238 8.68 -21.17 -4.08
C LYS A 238 7.51 -20.34 -3.54
N GLY A 239 7.50 -20.06 -2.24
CA GLY A 239 6.49 -19.20 -1.64
C GLY A 239 6.51 -17.77 -2.18
N TYR A 240 7.67 -17.28 -2.61
CA TYR A 240 7.77 -16.00 -3.32
C TYR A 240 7.11 -16.07 -4.71
N LEU A 241 7.39 -17.12 -5.50
CA LEU A 241 6.79 -17.30 -6.82
C LEU A 241 5.26 -17.36 -6.74
N GLU A 242 4.73 -18.15 -5.80
CA GLU A 242 3.29 -18.28 -5.53
C GLU A 242 2.67 -16.93 -5.11
N ALA A 243 3.39 -16.12 -4.31
CA ALA A 243 2.92 -14.81 -3.86
C ALA A 243 2.92 -13.75 -4.97
N MET A 244 3.78 -13.91 -5.99
CA MET A 244 3.79 -13.05 -7.18
C MET A 244 2.75 -13.47 -8.22
N ASP A 245 2.07 -14.61 -8.03
CA ASP A 245 1.04 -15.16 -8.92
C ASP A 245 1.56 -15.31 -10.37
N PHE A 246 2.79 -15.81 -10.51
CA PHE A 246 3.35 -16.10 -11.83
C PHE A 246 2.62 -17.28 -12.47
N THR A 247 2.57 -17.30 -13.81
CA THR A 247 2.03 -18.46 -14.53
C THR A 247 2.87 -19.72 -14.24
N PRO A 248 2.28 -20.92 -14.18
CA PRO A 248 3.00 -22.16 -13.86
C PRO A 248 4.25 -22.41 -14.72
N GLU A 249 4.25 -21.96 -15.97
CA GLU A 249 5.38 -22.06 -16.90
C GLU A 249 6.59 -21.24 -16.43
N ILE A 250 6.35 -19.99 -16.02
CA ILE A 250 7.37 -19.08 -15.48
C ILE A 250 7.87 -19.59 -14.13
N GLU A 251 6.97 -20.05 -13.25
CA GLU A 251 7.35 -20.62 -11.95
C GLU A 251 8.30 -21.79 -12.14
N LYS A 252 7.93 -22.76 -12.98
CA LYS A 252 8.75 -23.94 -13.28
C LYS A 252 10.10 -23.56 -13.89
N TYR A 253 10.14 -22.55 -14.77
CA TYR A 253 11.40 -22.05 -15.32
C TYR A 253 12.30 -21.50 -14.20
N LEU A 254 11.77 -20.62 -13.36
CA LEU A 254 12.52 -19.99 -12.28
C LEU A 254 12.97 -21.00 -11.22
N GLU A 255 12.14 -21.98 -10.85
CA GLU A 255 12.52 -23.09 -9.95
C GLU A 255 13.73 -23.85 -10.53
N LYS A 256 13.69 -24.20 -11.82
CA LYS A 256 14.82 -24.87 -12.49
C LYS A 256 16.08 -24.02 -12.55
N GLN A 257 15.95 -22.70 -12.69
CA GLN A 257 17.11 -21.81 -12.59
C GLN A 257 17.65 -21.74 -11.16
N HIS A 258 16.77 -21.78 -10.16
CA HIS A 258 17.11 -21.74 -8.73
C HIS A 258 17.78 -23.02 -8.23
N GLU A 259 17.60 -24.14 -8.93
CA GLU A 259 18.38 -25.36 -8.72
C GLU A 259 19.86 -25.20 -9.10
N LYS A 260 20.19 -24.17 -9.88
CA LYS A 260 21.54 -23.93 -10.44
C LYS A 260 22.18 -22.65 -9.93
N HIS A 261 21.38 -21.62 -9.70
CA HIS A 261 21.84 -20.27 -9.40
C HIS A 261 21.30 -19.80 -8.05
N ASP A 262 22.08 -18.93 -7.39
CA ASP A 262 21.45 -17.94 -6.53
C ASP A 262 20.69 -16.94 -7.44
N ILE A 263 19.51 -16.47 -7.04
CA ILE A 263 18.68 -15.58 -7.86
C ILE A 263 18.51 -14.23 -7.16
N LEU A 264 18.86 -13.15 -7.87
CA LEU A 264 18.44 -11.79 -7.53
C LEU A 264 17.27 -11.39 -8.42
N CYS A 265 16.13 -11.12 -7.82
CA CYS A 265 15.01 -10.45 -8.46
C CYS A 265 15.12 -8.95 -8.19
N LEU A 266 15.40 -8.18 -9.24
CA LEU A 266 15.35 -6.73 -9.22
C LEU A 266 13.99 -6.30 -9.77
N VAL A 267 13.28 -5.41 -9.09
CA VAL A 267 11.94 -4.98 -9.51
C VAL A 267 11.96 -3.50 -9.84
N VAL A 268 11.66 -3.16 -11.08
CA VAL A 268 11.42 -1.78 -11.51
C VAL A 268 9.97 -1.42 -11.18
N ASN A 269 9.77 -0.43 -10.32
CA ASN A 269 8.45 0.06 -9.95
C ASN A 269 8.24 1.45 -10.52
N LEU A 270 7.24 1.62 -11.38
CA LEU A 270 6.80 2.95 -11.79
C LEU A 270 6.05 3.58 -10.62
N VAL A 271 6.60 4.66 -10.07
CA VAL A 271 6.05 5.32 -8.87
C VAL A 271 5.16 6.53 -9.18
N LYS A 272 4.79 6.67 -10.46
CA LYS A 272 3.85 7.66 -10.98
C LYS A 272 3.01 6.97 -12.05
N GLN A 273 1.71 7.22 -12.00
CA GLN A 273 0.77 6.77 -13.02
C GLN A 273 0.13 7.99 -13.68
N GLU A 274 0.18 8.05 -15.00
CA GLU A 274 -0.31 9.21 -15.78
C GLU A 274 -1.82 9.13 -16.03
N ASP A 275 -2.32 7.92 -16.31
CA ASP A 275 -3.72 7.66 -16.63
C ASP A 275 -4.37 6.70 -15.62
N PRO A 276 -5.02 7.24 -14.57
CA PRO A 276 -5.61 6.43 -13.52
C PRO A 276 -6.70 5.49 -14.02
N GLY A 277 -6.73 4.31 -13.42
CA GLY A 277 -7.76 3.31 -13.61
C GLY A 277 -9.09 3.60 -12.89
N LYS A 278 -9.90 2.54 -12.78
CA LYS A 278 -11.20 2.57 -12.09
C LYS A 278 -11.60 1.21 -11.50
N ILE A 279 -12.46 1.26 -10.49
CA ILE A 279 -13.22 0.17 -9.91
C ILE A 279 -14.69 0.33 -10.29
N GLU A 280 -15.32 -0.75 -10.74
CA GLU A 280 -16.75 -0.81 -11.02
C GLU A 280 -17.38 -2.03 -10.33
N LEU A 281 -18.64 -1.91 -9.92
CA LEU A 281 -19.39 -3.10 -9.50
C LEU A 281 -19.45 -4.13 -10.64
N SER A 282 -19.33 -5.41 -10.31
CA SER A 282 -19.60 -6.52 -11.23
C SER A 282 -21.08 -6.93 -11.19
N SER A 283 -21.70 -6.87 -10.01
CA SER A 283 -23.11 -7.14 -9.73
C SER A 283 -23.57 -6.33 -8.50
N THR A 284 -24.81 -6.56 -8.05
CA THR A 284 -25.33 -6.01 -6.79
C THR A 284 -25.11 -6.93 -5.58
N ASP A 285 -24.45 -8.08 -5.77
CA ASP A 285 -24.08 -8.99 -4.69
C ASP A 285 -22.88 -8.39 -3.92
N PRO A 286 -23.01 -8.10 -2.61
CA PRO A 286 -21.92 -7.53 -1.81
C PRO A 286 -20.73 -8.47 -1.63
N PHE A 287 -20.86 -9.76 -1.96
CA PHE A 287 -19.76 -10.75 -1.91
C PHE A 287 -19.08 -10.96 -3.26
N ALA A 288 -19.66 -10.45 -4.36
CA ALA A 288 -19.03 -10.53 -5.66
C ALA A 288 -17.82 -9.59 -5.74
N HIS A 289 -16.70 -10.08 -6.29
CA HIS A 289 -15.54 -9.25 -6.53
C HIS A 289 -15.85 -8.14 -7.55
N PRO A 290 -15.39 -6.90 -7.32
CA PRO A 290 -15.61 -5.81 -8.26
C PRO A 290 -14.76 -6.01 -9.53
N LYS A 291 -15.13 -5.30 -10.59
CA LYS A 291 -14.30 -5.18 -11.80
C LYS A 291 -13.20 -4.15 -11.54
N ILE A 292 -11.95 -4.57 -11.73
CA ILE A 292 -10.77 -3.75 -11.51
C ILE A 292 -10.14 -3.44 -12.87
N PHE A 293 -10.01 -2.16 -13.18
CA PHE A 293 -9.38 -1.68 -14.40
C PHE A 293 -8.21 -0.79 -14.00
N PRO A 294 -7.00 -1.34 -13.78
CA PRO A 294 -5.87 -0.58 -13.25
C PRO A 294 -5.29 0.40 -14.28
N ASN A 295 -5.46 0.12 -15.58
CA ASN A 295 -5.01 0.97 -16.68
C ASN A 295 -3.48 1.18 -16.72
N TYR A 296 -2.71 0.15 -16.36
CA TYR A 296 -1.26 0.17 -16.49
C TYR A 296 -0.81 0.39 -17.93
N LEU A 297 0.24 1.19 -18.12
CA LEU A 297 0.88 1.45 -19.42
C LEU A 297 -0.02 2.19 -20.42
N ALA A 298 -1.13 2.76 -19.97
CA ALA A 298 -1.99 3.62 -20.77
C ALA A 298 -1.41 5.04 -20.92
N GLY A 299 -0.54 5.45 -20.00
CA GLY A 299 0.22 6.69 -20.10
C GLY A 299 1.17 6.69 -21.29
N LYS A 300 1.49 7.89 -21.79
CA LYS A 300 2.32 8.03 -22.99
C LYS A 300 3.78 7.69 -22.71
N SER A 301 4.26 7.97 -21.50
CA SER A 301 5.67 7.79 -21.14
C SER A 301 5.95 6.56 -20.26
N GLU A 302 4.91 5.86 -19.79
CA GLU A 302 5.05 4.78 -18.81
C GLU A 302 5.87 3.60 -19.36
N MET A 303 5.60 3.19 -20.60
CA MET A 303 6.37 2.14 -21.27
C MET A 303 7.84 2.51 -21.44
N GLU A 304 8.12 3.73 -21.88
CA GLU A 304 9.50 4.20 -22.06
C GLU A 304 10.24 4.31 -20.73
N THR A 305 9.54 4.75 -19.67
CA THR A 305 10.08 4.80 -18.30
C THR A 305 10.44 3.41 -17.80
N ALA A 306 9.56 2.43 -18.03
CA ALA A 306 9.83 1.04 -17.69
C ALA A 306 11.07 0.49 -18.41
N ILE A 307 11.21 0.74 -19.71
CA ILE A 307 12.40 0.33 -20.48
C ILE A 307 13.65 1.00 -19.91
N ARG A 308 13.63 2.31 -19.65
CA ARG A 308 14.78 3.01 -19.02
C ARG A 308 15.13 2.41 -17.64
N GLY A 309 14.12 2.02 -16.85
CA GLY A 309 14.33 1.31 -15.60
C GLY A 309 15.05 -0.03 -15.80
N ILE A 310 14.64 -0.83 -16.80
CA ILE A 310 15.33 -2.08 -17.14
C ILE A 310 16.76 -1.81 -17.62
N ARG A 311 16.97 -0.78 -18.46
CA ARG A 311 18.33 -0.39 -18.89
C ARG A 311 19.20 -0.02 -17.69
N ARG A 312 18.65 0.66 -16.68
CA ARG A 312 19.37 0.94 -15.43
C ARG A 312 19.76 -0.34 -14.70
N LEU A 313 18.87 -1.33 -14.58
CA LEU A 313 19.23 -2.63 -13.99
C LEU A 313 20.35 -3.34 -14.76
N GLN A 314 20.37 -3.22 -16.08
CA GLN A 314 21.46 -3.78 -16.90
C GLN A 314 22.79 -3.07 -16.65
N GLU A 315 22.80 -1.78 -16.32
CA GLU A 315 24.00 -1.06 -15.90
C GLU A 315 24.51 -1.56 -14.55
N TYR A 316 23.62 -1.80 -13.57
CA TYR A 316 23.99 -2.42 -12.29
C TYR A 316 24.70 -3.75 -12.51
N VAL A 317 24.12 -4.63 -13.32
CA VAL A 317 24.69 -5.95 -13.59
C VAL A 317 26.07 -5.89 -14.24
N LYS A 318 26.40 -4.79 -14.93
CA LYS A 318 27.71 -4.54 -15.58
C LYS A 318 28.77 -3.93 -14.66
N THR A 319 28.41 -3.45 -13.48
CA THR A 319 29.37 -2.95 -12.47
C THR A 319 30.38 -4.02 -12.08
N LYS A 320 31.53 -3.62 -11.55
CA LYS A 320 32.56 -4.56 -11.07
C LYS A 320 32.03 -5.37 -9.89
N ALA A 321 31.30 -4.74 -8.98
CA ALA A 321 30.61 -5.38 -7.87
C ALA A 321 29.79 -6.57 -8.34
N TYR A 322 28.87 -6.38 -9.30
CA TYR A 322 28.06 -7.49 -9.83
C TYR A 322 28.90 -8.47 -10.66
N SER A 323 29.72 -7.97 -11.58
CA SER A 323 30.50 -8.79 -12.51
C SER A 323 31.46 -9.75 -11.81
N ALA A 324 31.95 -9.40 -10.62
CA ALA A 324 32.79 -10.27 -9.80
C ALA A 324 32.09 -11.57 -9.37
N HIS A 325 30.76 -11.61 -9.39
CA HIS A 325 29.94 -12.76 -9.00
C HIS A 325 29.39 -13.56 -10.20
N GLY A 326 29.83 -13.22 -11.42
CA GLY A 326 29.46 -13.93 -12.66
C GLY A 326 27.96 -13.89 -12.94
N PRO A 327 27.35 -12.70 -13.08
CA PRO A 327 25.91 -12.57 -13.26
C PRO A 327 25.49 -13.12 -14.63
N VAL A 328 24.35 -13.80 -14.64
CA VAL A 328 23.70 -14.30 -15.85
C VAL A 328 22.29 -13.76 -15.88
N HIS A 329 21.94 -13.00 -16.92
CA HIS A 329 20.56 -12.58 -17.12
C HIS A 329 19.70 -13.81 -17.43
N LEU A 330 18.73 -14.09 -16.55
CA LEU A 330 17.81 -15.20 -16.72
C LEU A 330 16.71 -14.80 -17.72
N LYS A 331 16.95 -15.11 -19.00
CA LYS A 331 15.95 -14.92 -20.06
C LYS A 331 14.75 -15.84 -19.80
N LEU A 332 13.62 -15.28 -19.38
CA LEU A 332 12.38 -16.04 -19.17
C LEU A 332 11.88 -16.63 -20.49
N ASP A 333 11.27 -17.82 -20.42
CA ASP A 333 10.59 -18.46 -21.54
C ASP A 333 9.24 -17.78 -21.77
N LEU A 334 9.20 -16.85 -22.73
CA LEU A 334 8.04 -16.03 -23.07
C LEU A 334 7.78 -16.20 -24.56
N PRO A 335 6.98 -17.20 -24.99
CA PRO A 335 6.87 -17.59 -26.39
C PRO A 335 6.55 -16.46 -27.37
N ASN A 336 5.74 -15.48 -26.95
CA ASN A 336 5.41 -14.32 -27.78
C ASN A 336 6.58 -13.33 -27.93
N CYS A 337 7.41 -13.22 -26.89
CA CYS A 337 8.55 -12.31 -26.88
C CYS A 337 9.80 -12.95 -27.50
N ASP A 338 9.89 -14.29 -27.52
CA ASP A 338 11.00 -15.03 -28.13
C ASP A 338 11.06 -14.91 -29.66
N LEU A 339 10.01 -14.39 -30.28
CA LEU A 339 9.98 -14.03 -31.70
C LEU A 339 10.73 -12.73 -32.02
N LEU A 340 11.11 -11.97 -30.99
CA LEU A 340 11.78 -10.68 -31.09
C LEU A 340 13.27 -10.84 -30.78
N ASP A 341 14.09 -9.95 -31.34
CA ASP A 341 15.52 -9.92 -31.01
C ASP A 341 15.70 -9.65 -29.53
N PHE A 342 16.36 -10.57 -28.83
CA PHE A 342 16.60 -10.42 -27.41
C PHE A 342 17.35 -9.12 -27.10
N ASP A 343 16.94 -8.46 -26.03
CA ASP A 343 17.47 -7.17 -25.59
C ASP A 343 17.13 -5.94 -26.47
N SER A 344 16.33 -6.12 -27.53
CA SER A 344 15.71 -5.00 -28.25
C SER A 344 14.66 -4.28 -27.40
N ASP A 345 14.33 -3.03 -27.76
CA ASP A 345 13.26 -2.30 -27.09
C ASP A 345 11.90 -2.96 -27.33
N GLU A 346 11.69 -3.58 -28.49
CA GLU A 346 10.50 -4.37 -28.81
C GLU A 346 10.37 -5.58 -27.88
N TYR A 347 11.47 -6.31 -27.64
CA TYR A 347 11.50 -7.41 -26.69
C TYR A 347 11.11 -6.94 -25.29
N TRP A 348 11.68 -5.82 -24.82
CA TRP A 348 11.37 -5.29 -23.50
C TRP A 348 9.94 -4.80 -23.38
N GLN A 349 9.37 -4.18 -24.43
CA GLN A 349 7.96 -3.84 -24.48
C GLN A 349 7.04 -5.05 -24.37
N CYS A 350 7.43 -6.19 -24.96
CA CYS A 350 6.71 -7.46 -24.82
C CYS A 350 6.84 -8.01 -23.40
N TYR A 351 8.07 -8.08 -22.88
CA TYR A 351 8.37 -8.55 -21.53
C TYR A 351 7.60 -7.77 -20.46
N ILE A 352 7.60 -6.44 -20.53
CA ILE A 352 6.92 -5.56 -19.57
C ILE A 352 5.41 -5.85 -19.52
N ARG A 353 4.78 -6.15 -20.67
CA ARG A 353 3.34 -6.49 -20.73
C ARG A 353 3.02 -7.86 -20.15
N HIS A 354 3.94 -8.82 -20.27
CA HIS A 354 3.76 -10.17 -19.77
C HIS A 354 4.09 -10.31 -18.28
N MET A 355 5.10 -9.57 -17.81
CA MET A 355 5.66 -9.72 -16.45
C MET A 355 5.20 -8.64 -15.49
N GLY A 356 4.67 -7.53 -16.00
CA GLY A 356 4.28 -6.40 -15.17
C GLY A 356 3.05 -6.71 -14.30
N THR A 357 3.10 -6.28 -13.04
CA THR A 357 2.08 -6.56 -12.03
C THR A 357 1.88 -5.37 -11.08
N SER A 358 0.95 -5.51 -10.14
CA SER A 358 0.71 -4.56 -9.05
C SER A 358 1.82 -4.66 -8.00
N MET A 359 2.27 -3.52 -7.46
CA MET A 359 3.07 -3.49 -6.23
C MET A 359 2.19 -3.44 -4.96
N TYR A 360 0.90 -3.77 -5.09
CA TYR A 360 -0.09 -3.76 -4.00
C TYR A 360 -0.21 -2.40 -3.28
N HIS A 361 -0.09 -1.30 -4.04
CA HIS A 361 -0.24 0.06 -3.55
C HIS A 361 -1.47 0.80 -4.11
N PRO A 362 -2.67 0.17 -4.24
CA PRO A 362 -3.81 0.85 -4.82
C PRO A 362 -4.26 2.02 -3.95
N VAL A 363 -4.51 3.19 -4.56
CA VAL A 363 -5.05 4.40 -3.90
C VAL A 363 -6.12 5.10 -4.76
N GLY A 364 -6.78 6.10 -4.18
CA GLY A 364 -7.46 7.17 -4.93
C GLY A 364 -8.89 6.96 -5.40
N THR A 365 -9.50 5.80 -5.13
CA THR A 365 -10.86 5.45 -5.58
C THR A 365 -12.01 6.20 -4.89
N SER A 366 -11.73 6.92 -3.81
CA SER A 366 -12.62 7.86 -3.13
C SER A 366 -11.92 9.20 -2.91
N LYS A 367 -11.20 9.67 -3.93
CA LYS A 367 -10.34 10.86 -3.93
C LYS A 367 -10.92 12.03 -3.12
N MET A 368 -10.03 12.68 -2.37
CA MET A 368 -10.24 13.98 -1.72
C MET A 368 -10.00 15.14 -2.70
N GLY A 369 -10.84 16.18 -2.65
CA GLY A 369 -10.65 17.39 -3.45
C GLY A 369 -11.92 18.23 -3.63
N PRO A 370 -11.86 19.37 -4.34
CA PRO A 370 -13.00 20.28 -4.56
C PRO A 370 -14.22 19.61 -5.21
N ASP A 371 -14.01 18.86 -6.29
CA ASP A 371 -15.05 18.12 -7.04
C ASP A 371 -14.81 16.60 -6.95
N ALA A 372 -14.66 16.09 -5.74
CA ALA A 372 -14.24 14.72 -5.48
C ALA A 372 -15.25 13.93 -4.65
N VAL A 373 -14.88 12.76 -4.14
CA VAL A 373 -15.78 11.92 -3.32
C VAL A 373 -15.86 12.46 -1.90
N VAL A 374 -14.72 12.87 -1.33
CA VAL A 374 -14.64 13.47 0.01
C VAL A 374 -14.09 14.89 -0.03
N ASP A 375 -14.45 15.68 0.97
CA ASP A 375 -13.89 17.01 1.20
C ASP A 375 -12.57 16.99 2.00
N HIS A 376 -12.04 18.16 2.33
CA HIS A 376 -10.80 18.32 3.09
C HIS A 376 -10.87 17.84 4.54
N GLU A 377 -12.08 17.60 5.06
CA GLU A 377 -12.32 16.95 6.34
C GLU A 377 -12.60 15.45 6.14
N LEU A 378 -12.38 14.87 4.95
CA LEU A 378 -12.63 13.46 4.66
C LEU A 378 -14.12 13.05 4.73
N LYS A 379 -15.04 14.03 4.80
CA LYS A 379 -16.49 13.79 4.80
C LYS A 379 -16.98 13.51 3.39
N VAL A 380 -17.85 12.51 3.24
CA VAL A 380 -18.44 12.17 1.94
C VAL A 380 -19.39 13.28 1.50
N ARG A 381 -19.15 13.82 0.30
CA ARG A 381 -19.85 15.02 -0.14
C ARG A 381 -21.35 14.79 -0.33
N GLY A 382 -22.15 15.56 0.39
CA GLY A 382 -23.62 15.48 0.32
C GLY A 382 -24.22 14.26 1.01
N VAL A 383 -23.47 13.61 1.90
CA VAL A 383 -23.95 12.56 2.80
C VAL A 383 -23.55 12.93 4.24
N GLN A 384 -24.53 13.03 5.13
CA GLN A 384 -24.29 13.45 6.53
C GLN A 384 -23.91 12.26 7.40
N GLY A 385 -22.98 12.47 8.33
CA GLY A 385 -22.51 11.43 9.26
C GLY A 385 -21.69 10.32 8.60
N LEU A 386 -21.02 10.60 7.47
CA LEU A 386 -20.19 9.64 6.75
C LEU A 386 -18.82 10.22 6.38
N ARG A 387 -17.75 9.53 6.78
CA ARG A 387 -16.36 9.79 6.35
C ARG A 387 -15.74 8.57 5.67
N VAL A 388 -14.75 8.81 4.83
CA VAL A 388 -13.84 7.78 4.33
C VAL A 388 -12.44 8.07 4.86
N ILE A 389 -11.84 7.13 5.57
CA ILE A 389 -10.51 7.29 6.16
C ILE A 389 -9.70 6.03 5.84
N ASP A 390 -9.14 6.01 4.64
CA ASP A 390 -8.21 4.97 4.15
C ASP A 390 -7.43 5.49 2.93
N ALA A 391 -6.65 4.64 2.28
CA ALA A 391 -5.85 5.01 1.11
C ALA A 391 -6.67 5.43 -0.13
N SER A 392 -7.97 5.13 -0.18
CA SER A 392 -8.84 5.51 -1.29
C SER A 392 -8.99 7.03 -1.42
N ILE A 393 -8.73 7.80 -0.36
CA ILE A 393 -8.87 9.26 -0.39
C ILE A 393 -7.68 9.98 -1.02
N MET A 394 -6.54 9.31 -1.22
CA MET A 394 -5.34 9.95 -1.75
C MET A 394 -5.59 10.48 -3.17
N PRO A 395 -5.44 11.80 -3.43
CA PRO A 395 -5.72 12.35 -4.75
C PRO A 395 -4.71 11.94 -5.81
N VAL A 396 -3.46 11.74 -5.39
CA VAL A 396 -2.33 11.32 -6.21
C VAL A 396 -1.53 10.33 -5.37
N ILE A 397 -1.09 9.23 -5.99
CA ILE A 397 -0.20 8.27 -5.33
C ILE A 397 1.14 8.93 -4.99
N ILE A 398 1.66 8.62 -3.82
CA ILE A 398 2.96 9.14 -3.38
C ILE A 398 4.09 8.33 -4.01
N SER A 399 5.24 8.95 -4.27
CA SER A 399 6.42 8.25 -4.80
C SER A 399 7.18 7.45 -3.73
N SER A 400 6.45 6.59 -3.00
CA SER A 400 6.93 5.67 -1.96
C SER A 400 5.84 4.63 -1.64
N THR A 401 6.15 3.62 -0.83
CA THR A 401 5.15 2.65 -0.37
C THR A 401 4.02 3.33 0.41
N THR A 402 2.78 2.88 0.21
CA THR A 402 1.59 3.63 0.66
C THR A 402 1.17 3.36 2.10
N ASN A 403 1.80 2.40 2.79
CA ASN A 403 1.44 2.02 4.15
C ASN A 403 1.61 3.16 5.18
N ALA A 404 2.74 3.88 5.14
CA ALA A 404 2.98 4.98 6.08
C ALA A 404 1.96 6.12 5.86
N ALA A 405 1.62 6.42 4.61
CA ALA A 405 0.59 7.39 4.27
C ALA A 405 -0.81 6.96 4.72
N ALA A 406 -1.18 5.69 4.55
CA ALA A 406 -2.45 5.15 5.02
C ALA A 406 -2.58 5.27 6.55
N VAL A 407 -1.50 5.00 7.28
CA VAL A 407 -1.43 5.21 8.73
C VAL A 407 -1.61 6.70 9.09
N MET A 408 -0.92 7.59 8.39
CA MET A 408 -1.03 9.04 8.62
C MET A 408 -2.44 9.58 8.36
N ILE A 409 -3.12 9.07 7.33
CA ILE A 409 -4.53 9.38 7.06
C ILE A 409 -5.39 8.94 8.24
N GLY A 410 -5.16 7.74 8.78
CA GLY A 410 -5.84 7.24 9.98
C GLY A 410 -5.65 8.14 11.20
N GLU A 411 -4.40 8.52 11.51
CA GLU A 411 -4.08 9.42 12.63
C GLU A 411 -4.73 10.79 12.46
N LYS A 412 -4.56 11.41 11.29
CA LYS A 412 -5.12 12.75 11.02
C LYS A 412 -6.65 12.72 11.02
N GLY A 413 -7.26 11.68 10.47
CA GLY A 413 -8.70 11.48 10.49
C GLY A 413 -9.24 11.32 11.91
N ALA A 414 -8.55 10.57 12.77
CA ALA A 414 -8.91 10.43 14.18
C ALA A 414 -8.85 11.78 14.93
N ASP A 415 -7.87 12.64 14.63
CA ASP A 415 -7.80 14.00 15.17
C ASP A 415 -9.00 14.85 14.73
N MET A 416 -9.35 14.83 13.43
CA MET A 416 -10.51 15.57 12.90
C MET A 416 -11.82 15.15 13.58
N ILE A 417 -12.02 13.84 13.80
CA ILE A 417 -13.20 13.31 14.49
C ILE A 417 -13.24 13.78 15.96
N LYS A 418 -12.11 13.70 16.66
CA LYS A 418 -12.01 14.18 18.05
C LYS A 418 -12.31 15.67 18.14
N GLU A 419 -11.78 16.48 17.23
CA GLU A 419 -12.02 17.93 17.20
C GLU A 419 -13.48 18.28 16.95
N GLU A 420 -14.16 17.60 16.02
CA GLU A 420 -15.58 17.83 15.74
C GLU A 420 -16.45 17.46 16.95
N TRP A 421 -16.30 16.25 17.47
CA TRP A 421 -17.20 15.76 18.52
C TRP A 421 -16.88 16.31 19.92
N LYS A 422 -15.64 16.76 20.19
CA LYS A 422 -15.37 17.53 21.40
C LYS A 422 -16.11 18.86 21.41
N LYS A 423 -16.20 19.56 20.27
CA LYS A 423 -16.95 20.83 20.17
C LYS A 423 -18.44 20.62 20.43
N VAL A 424 -19.00 19.50 19.95
CA VAL A 424 -20.41 19.15 20.17
C VAL A 424 -20.70 18.74 21.61
N ASP A 425 -19.76 18.03 22.27
CA ASP A 425 -19.92 17.60 23.67
C ASP A 425 -19.60 18.73 24.69
N THR A 426 -19.11 19.89 24.23
CA THR A 426 -18.91 21.07 25.07
C THR A 426 -20.21 21.88 25.04
N PRO A 427 -20.86 22.14 26.19
CA PRO A 427 -22.07 22.97 26.22
C PRO A 427 -21.81 24.31 25.53
N ASN A 428 -22.71 24.72 24.66
CA ASN A 428 -22.59 26.00 23.98
C ASN A 428 -22.51 27.10 25.05
N SER A 429 -21.49 27.97 25.02
CA SER A 429 -21.27 28.97 26.07
C SER A 429 -22.49 29.90 26.24
N GLU A 430 -23.26 30.09 25.17
CA GLU A 430 -24.53 30.83 25.17
C GLU A 430 -25.68 30.07 25.84
N GLU A 431 -25.73 28.74 25.74
CA GLU A 431 -26.73 27.91 26.44
C GLU A 431 -26.41 27.81 27.94
N VAL A 432 -25.13 27.71 28.31
CA VAL A 432 -24.69 27.75 29.71
C VAL A 432 -24.94 29.13 30.33
N GLN A 433 -24.76 30.21 29.57
CA GLN A 433 -25.09 31.57 30.02
C GLN A 433 -26.61 31.76 30.18
N LYS A 434 -27.42 31.28 29.23
CA LYS A 434 -28.89 31.32 29.36
C LYS A 434 -29.40 30.49 30.53
N GLU A 435 -28.91 29.28 30.73
CA GLU A 435 -29.30 28.46 31.89
C GLU A 435 -28.86 29.07 33.22
N ALA A 436 -27.76 29.83 33.24
CA ALA A 436 -27.31 30.56 34.42
C ALA A 436 -28.14 31.84 34.68
N GLU A 437 -28.56 32.54 33.62
CA GLU A 437 -29.45 33.71 33.71
C GLU A 437 -30.88 33.31 34.14
N GLU A 438 -31.45 32.25 33.57
CA GLU A 438 -32.76 31.72 33.94
C GLU A 438 -32.79 31.17 35.39
N LYS A 439 -31.69 30.56 35.85
CA LYS A 439 -31.56 30.15 37.26
C LYS A 439 -31.47 31.35 38.21
N ASN A 440 -30.71 32.39 37.84
CA ASN A 440 -30.61 33.60 38.66
C ASN A 440 -31.96 34.35 38.73
N GLU A 441 -32.73 34.43 37.63
CA GLU A 441 -34.07 35.03 37.66
C GLU A 441 -35.04 34.24 38.53
N ALA A 442 -35.03 32.90 38.44
CA ALA A 442 -35.87 32.04 39.27
C ALA A 442 -35.54 32.09 40.77
N ASP A 443 -34.27 32.24 41.13
CA ASP A 443 -33.85 32.42 42.53
C ASP A 443 -34.19 33.82 43.04
N THR A 444 -34.13 34.85 42.19
CA THR A 444 -34.51 36.23 42.55
C THR A 444 -36.03 36.39 42.73
N GLU A 445 -36.86 35.62 42.02
CA GLU A 445 -38.31 35.55 42.23
C GLU A 445 -38.70 34.74 43.49
N ARG A 446 -37.85 33.82 43.95
CA ARG A 446 -38.06 33.07 45.21
C ARG A 446 -37.68 33.87 46.47
N GLU A 447 -36.82 34.86 46.33
CA GLU A 447 -36.40 35.74 47.43
C GLU A 447 -37.30 36.99 47.61
N LYS A 448 -38.29 37.20 46.75
CA LYS A 448 -39.35 38.21 46.91
C LYS A 448 -40.65 37.57 47.39
#